data_AF-E9I0V9-F1
#
_entry.id   AF-E9I0V9-F1
#
_cell.length_a   1.000
_cell.length_b   1.000
_cell.length_c   1.000
_cell.angle_alpha   90.00
_cell.angle_beta   90.00
_cell.angle_gamma   90.00
#
_symmetry.space_group_name_H-M   'P 1'
#
loop_
_entity.id
_entity.type
_entity.pdbx_description
1 polymer ?
#
loop_
_entity_poly.entity_id
_entity_poly.type
_entity_poly.pdbx_seq_one_letter_code
_entity_poly.pdbx_strand_id
1 'polypeptide(L)'
;LIINIDGVPLYRSSKSNVMWPILGRITNITDTKPFVISIYYGHSKPPNLNEFLSPFVEEMKKLENGILKVDGRSFTVKLNCVVCDAPARSFVKKC
;
A
#
# COMPACT_ATOMS: atom_id res chain seq x y z
N LEU A 1 11.45 0.90 1.69
CA LEU A 1 10.18 0.43 1.08
C LEU A 1 9.44 1.63 0.49
N ILE A 2 9.04 1.55 -0.77
CA ILE A 2 8.09 2.50 -1.37
C ILE A 2 6.71 1.85 -1.35
N ILE A 3 5.70 2.62 -0.99
CA ILE A 3 4.30 2.19 -0.99
C ILE A 3 3.54 2.96 -2.05
N ASN A 4 2.71 2.27 -2.83
CA ASN A 4 1.79 2.91 -3.77
C ASN A 4 0.35 2.57 -3.40
N ILE A 5 -0.52 3.58 -3.40
CA ILE A 5 -1.94 3.45 -3.09
C ILE A 5 -2.71 4.29 -4.10
N ASP A 6 -3.39 3.64 -5.04
CA ASP A 6 -4.18 4.29 -6.07
C ASP A 6 -5.49 3.53 -6.33
N GLY A 7 -6.50 4.21 -6.87
CA GLY A 7 -7.74 3.60 -7.32
C GLY A 7 -7.67 3.27 -8.80
N VAL A 8 -7.90 2.00 -9.16
CA VAL A 8 -7.86 1.54 -10.56
C VAL A 8 -9.22 0.97 -10.96
N PRO A 9 -9.85 1.43 -12.06
CA PRO A 9 -11.06 0.83 -12.57
C PRO A 9 -10.76 -0.56 -13.14
N LEU A 10 -11.54 -1.57 -12.73
CA LEU A 10 -11.34 -2.94 -13.21
C LEU A 10 -11.89 -3.19 -14.61
N TYR A 11 -12.93 -2.43 -14.98
CA TYR A 11 -13.58 -2.55 -16.28
C TYR A 11 -13.51 -1.21 -17.01
N ARG A 12 -13.15 -1.24 -18.29
CA ARG A 12 -13.07 -0.02 -19.12
C ARG A 12 -14.41 0.67 -19.31
N SER A 13 -15.52 -0.07 -19.28
CA SER A 13 -16.88 0.39 -19.60
C SER A 13 -17.78 0.57 -18.37
N SER A 14 -17.36 0.12 -17.19
CA SER A 14 -18.16 0.17 -15.95
C SER A 14 -17.37 0.87 -14.86
N LYS A 15 -17.80 2.07 -14.49
CA LYS A 15 -17.27 2.82 -13.33
C LYS A 15 -17.66 2.20 -11.99
N SER A 16 -18.52 1.19 -12.01
CA SER A 16 -19.16 0.64 -10.83
C SER A 16 -18.29 -0.30 -10.02
N ASN A 17 -17.08 -0.67 -10.45
CA ASN A 17 -16.18 -1.53 -9.68
C ASN A 17 -14.75 -0.97 -9.75
N VAL A 18 -14.18 -0.68 -8.59
CA VAL A 18 -12.83 -0.16 -8.45
C VAL A 18 -12.00 -1.05 -7.55
N MET A 19 -10.72 -1.15 -7.86
CA MET A 19 -9.73 -1.79 -7.03
C MET A 19 -8.83 -0.73 -6.41
N TRP A 20 -8.57 -0.83 -5.11
CA TRP A 20 -7.61 0.01 -4.40
C TRP A 20 -6.52 -0.88 -3.80
N PRO A 21 -5.45 -1.18 -4.56
CA PRO A 21 -4.32 -1.90 -4.02
C PRO A 21 -3.45 -1.02 -3.12
N ILE A 22 -2.86 -1.65 -2.11
CA ILE A 22 -1.65 -1.18 -1.44
C ILE A 22 -0.52 -2.02 -2.04
N LEU A 23 0.37 -1.39 -2.79
CA LEU A 23 1.52 -2.03 -3.42
C LEU A 23 2.81 -1.64 -2.70
N GLY A 24 3.73 -2.58 -2.57
CA GLY A 24 5.06 -2.36 -2.01
C GLY A 24 6.15 -2.52 -3.08
N ARG A 25 7.24 -1.77 -2.97
CA ARG A 25 8.47 -1.99 -3.74
C ARG A 25 9.72 -1.82 -2.86
N ILE A 26 10.59 -2.82 -2.89
CA ILE A 26 11.86 -2.80 -2.16
C ILE A 26 12.88 -1.93 -2.92
N THR A 27 13.41 -0.91 -2.26
CA THR A 27 14.22 0.15 -2.88
C THR A 27 15.70 -0.18 -3.01
N ASN A 28 16.22 -1.04 -2.14
CA ASN A 28 17.65 -1.40 -2.08
C ASN A 28 18.00 -2.63 -2.94
N ILE A 29 17.07 -3.09 -3.77
CA ILE A 29 17.28 -4.17 -4.73
C ILE A 29 16.92 -3.61 -6.11
N THR A 30 17.84 -3.71 -7.05
CA THR A 30 17.63 -3.30 -8.45
C THR A 30 16.60 -4.19 -9.12
N ASP A 31 15.83 -3.63 -10.06
CA ASP A 31 14.83 -4.35 -10.87
C ASP A 31 13.72 -5.08 -10.08
N THR A 32 13.46 -4.64 -8.85
CA THR A 32 12.30 -5.13 -8.09
C THR A 32 11.00 -4.68 -8.72
N LYS A 33 10.13 -5.66 -8.98
CA LYS A 33 8.75 -5.42 -9.34
C LYS A 33 7.94 -5.05 -8.09
N PRO A 34 6.94 -4.15 -8.21
CA PRO A 34 5.97 -3.96 -7.15
C PRO A 34 5.28 -5.28 -6.79
N PHE A 35 4.99 -5.48 -5.52
CA PHE A 35 4.22 -6.62 -5.01
C PHE A 35 2.96 -6.13 -4.30
N VAL A 36 1.93 -6.99 -4.26
CA VAL A 36 0.67 -6.68 -3.59
C VAL A 36 0.83 -6.90 -2.10
N ILE A 37 0.45 -5.89 -1.30
CA ILE A 37 0.34 -6.00 0.15
C ILE A 37 -1.13 -6.25 0.54
N SER A 38 -2.04 -5.46 -0.02
CA SER A 38 -3.48 -5.60 0.22
C SER A 38 -4.26 -5.11 -1.00
N ILE A 39 -5.50 -5.58 -1.13
CA ILE A 39 -6.43 -5.14 -2.17
C ILE A 39 -7.80 -4.91 -1.53
N TYR A 40 -8.33 -3.69 -1.72
CA TYR A 40 -9.75 -3.44 -1.58
C TYR A 40 -10.45 -3.56 -2.94
N TYR A 41 -11.63 -4.16 -2.95
CA TYR A 41 -12.53 -4.22 -4.10
C TYR A 41 -13.93 -3.76 -3.68
N GLY A 42 -14.54 -2.89 -4.48
CA GLY A 42 -15.90 -2.45 -4.22
C GLY A 42 -16.41 -1.50 -5.28
N HIS A 43 -17.61 -0.96 -5.05
CA HIS A 43 -18.26 -0.12 -6.06
C HIS A 43 -17.69 1.30 -6.18
N SER A 44 -16.93 1.72 -5.18
CA SER A 44 -16.25 3.01 -5.11
C SER A 44 -15.00 2.87 -4.24
N LYS A 45 -14.31 3.97 -3.93
CA LYS A 45 -13.19 3.95 -2.99
C LYS A 45 -13.60 3.37 -1.62
N PRO A 46 -12.65 2.86 -0.81
CA PRO A 46 -12.96 2.32 0.51
C PRO A 46 -13.83 3.29 1.32
N PRO A 47 -14.99 2.86 1.84
CA PRO A 47 -15.92 3.76 2.55
C PRO A 47 -15.33 4.21 3.90
N ASN A 48 -14.57 3.32 4.55
CA ASN A 48 -13.84 3.62 5.77
C ASN A 48 -12.34 3.53 5.50
N LEU A 49 -11.67 4.69 5.49
CA LEU A 49 -10.24 4.77 5.25
C LEU A 49 -9.41 4.14 6.37
N ASN A 50 -9.87 4.25 7.62
CA ASN A 50 -9.18 3.68 8.77
C ASN A 50 -9.22 2.15 8.72
N GLU A 51 -10.38 1.55 8.44
CA GLU A 51 -10.45 0.09 8.25
C GLU A 51 -9.56 -0.40 7.09
N PHE A 52 -9.45 0.39 6.02
CA PHE A 52 -8.60 0.07 4.88
C PHE A 52 -7.09 0.16 5.20
N LEU A 53 -6.65 1.20 5.93
CA LEU A 53 -5.23 1.46 6.16
C LEU A 53 -4.68 0.89 7.47
N SER A 54 -5.50 0.75 8.52
CA SER A 54 -5.05 0.35 9.86
C SER A 54 -4.26 -0.96 9.88
N PRO A 55 -4.71 -2.05 9.20
CA PRO A 55 -3.94 -3.30 9.20
C PRO A 55 -2.52 -3.11 8.67
N PHE A 56 -2.37 -2.38 7.56
CA PHE A 56 -1.08 -2.06 6.96
C PHE A 56 -0.22 -1.15 7.86
N VAL A 57 -0.82 -0.09 8.43
CA VAL A 57 -0.12 0.87 9.29
C VAL A 57 0.40 0.20 10.57
N GLU A 58 -0.40 -0.67 11.19
CA GLU A 58 -0.01 -1.40 12.39
C GLU A 58 1.14 -2.37 12.13
N GLU A 59 1.10 -3.10 11.02
CA GLU A 59 2.19 -4.00 10.64
C GLU A 59 3.47 -3.21 10.31
N MET A 60 3.36 -2.13 9.54
CA MET A 60 4.51 -1.27 9.23
C MET A 60 5.15 -0.67 10.47
N LYS A 61 4.35 -0.21 11.45
CA LYS A 61 4.89 0.27 12.74
C LYS A 61 5.68 -0.81 13.47
N LYS A 62 5.23 -2.07 13.44
CA LYS A 62 5.98 -3.18 14.04
C LYS A 62 7.29 -3.46 13.29
N LEU A 63 7.26 -3.38 11.96
CA LEU A 63 8.43 -3.58 11.11
C LEU A 63 9.48 -2.46 11.26
N GLU A 64 9.05 -1.20 11.37
CA GLU A 64 9.95 -0.04 11.52
C GLU A 64 10.58 0.04 12.92
N ASN A 65 9.84 -0.39 13.96
CA ASN A 65 10.34 -0.41 15.33
C ASN A 65 11.09 -1.70 15.69
N GLY A 66 11.09 -2.69 14.80
CA GLY A 66 11.63 -4.03 15.04
C GLY A 66 12.85 -4.37 14.18
N ILE A 67 13.24 -5.65 14.27
CA ILE A 67 14.23 -6.26 13.38
C ILE A 67 13.54 -7.42 12.67
N LEU A 68 13.51 -7.38 11.34
CA LEU A 68 13.01 -8.47 10.51
C LEU A 68 14.13 -9.51 10.33
N LYS A 69 13.87 -10.76 10.71
CA LYS A 69 14.82 -11.88 10.51
C LYS A 69 14.37 -12.76 9.36
N VAL A 70 15.20 -12.88 8.33
CA VAL A 70 14.96 -13.75 7.15
C VAL A 70 16.25 -14.51 6.86
N ASP A 71 16.18 -15.84 6.76
CA ASP A 71 17.31 -16.72 6.46
C ASP A 71 18.55 -16.44 7.35
N GLY A 72 18.32 -16.23 8.65
CA GLY A 72 19.37 -15.94 9.63
C GLY A 72 19.97 -14.53 9.54
N ARG A 73 19.50 -13.70 8.60
CA ARG A 73 19.93 -12.30 8.45
C ARG A 73 18.93 -11.34 9.07
N SER A 74 19.44 -10.26 9.64
CA SER A 74 18.66 -9.20 10.28
C SER A 74 18.53 -7.99 9.36
N PHE A 75 17.32 -7.47 9.22
CA PHE A 75 17.01 -6.32 8.39
C PHE A 75 16.22 -5.29 9.19
N THR A 76 16.57 -4.02 9.00
CA THR A 76 15.72 -2.90 9.42
C THR A 76 14.84 -2.50 8.25
N VAL A 77 13.53 -2.49 8.46
CA VAL A 77 12.57 -2.03 7.45
C VAL A 77 12.32 -0.55 7.67
N LYS A 78 12.33 0.24 6.61
CA LYS A 78 11.97 1.67 6.64
C LYS A 78 11.01 2.01 5.50
N LEU A 79 10.00 2.80 5.81
CA LEU A 79 9.15 3.43 4.81
C LEU A 79 9.87 4.65 4.22
N ASN A 80 10.14 4.63 2.92
CA ASN A 80 10.81 5.73 2.22
C ASN A 80 9.79 6.80 1.81
N CYS A 81 8.71 6.38 1.17
CA CYS A 81 7.62 7.27 0.76
C CYS A 81 6.34 6.48 0.45
N VAL A 82 5.24 7.22 0.44
CA VAL A 82 3.95 6.79 -0.10
C VAL A 82 3.70 7.58 -1.39
N VAL A 83 3.44 6.88 -2.48
CA VAL A 83 3.24 7.39 -3.84
C VAL A 83 1.78 7.20 -4.22
N CYS A 84 1.12 8.29 -4.59
CA CYS A 84 -0.25 8.28 -5.07
C CYS A 84 -0.41 9.37 -6.14
N ASP A 85 -1.41 9.23 -7.01
CA ASP A 85 -1.88 10.35 -7.82
C ASP A 85 -2.54 11.44 -6.94
N ALA A 86 -2.91 12.58 -7.53
CA ALA A 86 -3.47 13.70 -6.75
C ALA A 86 -4.81 13.34 -6.05
N PRO A 87 -5.80 12.71 -6.71
CA PRO A 87 -7.02 12.23 -6.06
C PRO A 87 -6.78 11.22 -4.94
N ALA A 88 -5.94 10.21 -5.16
CA ALA A 88 -5.64 9.18 -4.17
C ALA A 88 -4.87 9.76 -2.97
N ARG A 89 -3.93 10.68 -3.20
CA ARG A 89 -3.24 11.41 -2.11
C ARG A 89 -4.23 12.21 -1.26
N SER A 90 -5.19 12.89 -1.88
CA SER A 90 -6.23 13.63 -1.15
C SER A 90 -7.11 12.69 -0.32
N PHE A 91 -7.41 11.49 -0.82
CA PHE A 91 -8.16 10.49 -0.07
C PHE A 91 -7.36 9.92 1.10
N VAL A 92 -6.13 9.45 0.86
CA VAL A 92 -5.26 8.84 1.88
C VAL A 92 -4.92 9.82 3.00
N LYS A 93 -4.78 11.12 2.73
CA LYS A 93 -4.51 12.14 3.75
C LYS A 93 -5.68 12.48 4.68
N LYS A 94 -6.85 11.87 4.50
CA LYS A 94 -8.02 12.09 5.37
C LYS A 94 -8.02 11.20 6.61
N CYS A 95 -6.98 10.37 6.78
CA CYS A 95 -6.75 9.56 7.98
C CYS A 95 -6.32 10.43 9.16
#